data_AF-A0A8B8JS15-F1
#
_entry.id   AF-A0A8B8JS15-F1
#
_cell.length_a   1.000
_cell.length_b   1.000
_cell.length_c   1.000
_cell.angle_alpha   90.00
_cell.angle_beta   90.00
_cell.angle_gamma   90.00
#
_symmetry.space_group_name_H-M   'P 1'
#
loop_
_entity.id
_entity.type
_entity.pdbx_description
1 polymer ?
#
loop_
_entity_poly.entity_id
_entity_poly.type
_entity_poly.pdbx_seq_one_letter_code
_entity_poly.pdbx_strand_id
1 'polypeptide(L)'
;MGSRNQEAWLLENGNNNVNHKGLSKEMRHGRTAHNMSSSSMRKKSDLTIVTKLRSGLLRNILVNIQEVILGTKLSVLFPAIPLAVVAQCFGFARPWVFALSLLGLTPLAERVSFLTEQVAYYTGPTVGGLLNATCGNVTELIIAIFALSHNKIAVVKYSLLGSILSNLLLVLGTSLFCGGIANLRQEQKYDREDDEEGDNASEEAVIGFWSAIAWLVGMTVLIALLSEYVVQTIEDASDSWGLSISFLSIILLPIVGNAAEHAGAIIFAFKNKLDITLGVSLGSSTQISMFVVPLCVIVSWILGIKMDLNLNLLETVSLAVAIVTTAFALQDGTSHYMKGLVLILCYVVIGACFFVQRIPFNQSNVTNVTLKPATEAAFTA
;
A
#
# COMPACT_ATOMS: atom_id res chain seq x y z
N MET A 1 -3.07 -35.23 -49.08
CA MET A 1 -4.48 -35.63 -49.29
C MET A 1 -4.69 -36.90 -48.47
N GLY A 2 -5.47 -37.03 -47.41
CA GLY A 2 -6.45 -36.15 -46.77
C GLY A 2 -7.57 -37.04 -46.22
N SER A 3 -7.70 -37.09 -44.88
CA SER A 3 -8.89 -37.51 -44.09
C SER A 3 -9.21 -39.04 -44.06
N ARG A 4 -9.75 -39.67 -42.99
CA ARG A 4 -10.59 -39.24 -41.86
C ARG A 4 -10.40 -40.10 -40.60
N ASN A 5 -10.64 -39.46 -39.45
CA ASN A 5 -10.95 -40.03 -38.14
C ASN A 5 -12.23 -40.86 -38.13
N GLN A 6 -12.27 -41.92 -37.31
CA GLN A 6 -13.42 -42.28 -36.47
C GLN A 6 -12.99 -43.27 -35.36
N GLU A 7 -13.01 -42.75 -34.12
CA GLU A 7 -13.50 -43.34 -32.85
C GLU A 7 -13.66 -44.86 -32.72
N ALA A 8 -13.56 -45.51 -31.57
CA ALA A 8 -13.22 -45.22 -30.18
C ALA A 8 -13.35 -46.58 -29.46
N TRP A 9 -12.71 -46.73 -28.29
CA TRP A 9 -13.13 -47.64 -27.21
C TRP A 9 -13.25 -49.15 -27.52
N LEU A 10 -12.33 -49.96 -26.96
CA LEU A 10 -12.65 -51.14 -26.15
C LEU A 10 -11.36 -51.83 -25.63
N LEU A 11 -11.25 -51.85 -24.29
CA LEU A 11 -10.57 -52.84 -23.43
C LEU A 11 -9.02 -52.75 -23.34
N GLU A 12 -8.42 -52.22 -22.27
CA GLU A 12 -8.41 -52.75 -20.89
C GLU A 12 -7.77 -54.15 -20.80
N ASN A 13 -6.44 -54.21 -20.61
CA ASN A 13 -5.81 -54.77 -19.40
C ASN A 13 -4.32 -55.07 -19.57
N GLY A 14 -3.53 -54.61 -18.60
CA GLY A 14 -2.25 -55.23 -18.24
C GLY A 14 -1.02 -54.35 -18.45
N ASN A 15 -0.69 -53.50 -17.48
CA ASN A 15 0.54 -53.67 -16.68
C ASN A 15 0.58 -52.65 -15.53
N ASN A 16 0.31 -53.12 -14.31
CA ASN A 16 0.47 -52.34 -13.08
C ASN A 16 1.95 -52.19 -12.74
N ASN A 17 2.56 -51.06 -13.10
CA ASN A 17 3.67 -50.45 -12.35
C ASN A 17 4.06 -49.10 -12.96
N VAL A 18 3.33 -48.03 -12.63
CA VAL A 18 3.79 -46.67 -12.87
C VAL A 18 3.53 -45.80 -11.64
N ASN A 19 4.65 -45.28 -11.12
CA ASN A 19 4.80 -44.28 -10.08
C ASN A 19 3.62 -43.30 -9.89
N HIS A 20 3.07 -43.28 -8.69
CA HIS A 20 2.17 -42.24 -8.15
C HIS A 20 2.82 -40.84 -7.97
N LYS A 21 3.86 -40.49 -8.74
CA LYS A 21 4.57 -39.19 -8.62
C LYS A 21 4.20 -38.17 -9.71
N GLY A 22 3.29 -38.50 -10.62
CA GLY A 22 2.95 -37.65 -11.77
C GLY A 22 1.75 -36.71 -11.63
N LEU A 23 0.84 -36.94 -10.66
CA LEU A 23 -0.50 -36.32 -10.66
C LEU A 23 -0.72 -35.26 -9.57
N SER A 24 0.34 -34.62 -9.08
CA SER A 24 0.24 -33.55 -8.07
C SER A 24 1.01 -32.28 -8.46
N LYS A 25 1.45 -32.18 -9.73
CA LYS A 25 2.32 -31.09 -10.20
C LYS A 25 1.59 -29.91 -10.84
N GLU A 26 0.26 -29.98 -10.99
CA GLU A 26 -0.57 -28.96 -11.68
C GLU A 26 -1.36 -28.00 -10.77
N MET A 27 -1.07 -27.93 -9.46
CA MET A 27 -1.66 -26.93 -8.54
C MET A 27 -0.61 -25.98 -7.95
N ARG A 28 0.40 -25.60 -8.74
CA ARG A 28 1.41 -24.63 -8.31
C ARG A 28 0.83 -23.22 -8.41
N HIS A 29 0.59 -22.64 -7.24
CA HIS A 29 0.00 -21.32 -7.05
C HIS A 29 1.01 -20.23 -7.45
N GLY A 30 0.75 -19.54 -8.55
CA GLY A 30 1.42 -18.28 -8.84
C GLY A 30 0.96 -17.21 -7.85
N ARG A 31 1.81 -16.83 -6.90
CA ARG A 31 1.59 -15.63 -6.07
C ARG A 31 1.92 -14.41 -6.93
N THR A 32 1.02 -13.43 -6.97
CA THR A 32 1.32 -12.14 -7.59
C THR A 32 2.39 -11.43 -6.75
N ALA A 33 3.23 -10.61 -7.37
CA ALA A 33 4.31 -9.88 -6.71
C ALA A 33 3.88 -9.12 -5.44
N HIS A 34 2.63 -8.65 -5.41
CA HIS A 34 2.00 -7.99 -4.27
C HIS A 34 1.94 -8.88 -3.01
N ASN A 35 1.76 -10.20 -3.17
CA ASN A 35 1.66 -11.15 -2.07
C ASN A 35 3.02 -11.53 -1.45
N MET A 36 4.12 -10.92 -1.89
CA MET A 36 5.46 -11.24 -1.40
C MET A 36 6.07 -10.11 -0.57
N SER A 37 5.51 -8.89 -0.63
CA SER A 37 6.13 -7.69 -0.05
C SER A 37 6.29 -7.77 1.48
N SER A 38 5.25 -8.20 2.18
CA SER A 38 5.23 -8.19 3.65
C SER A 38 6.03 -9.33 4.29
N SER A 39 6.12 -10.50 3.64
CA SER A 39 6.92 -11.63 4.12
C SER A 39 8.44 -11.33 4.14
N SER A 40 8.93 -10.48 3.23
CA SER A 40 10.36 -10.15 3.09
C SER A 40 10.94 -9.36 4.27
N MET A 41 10.08 -8.66 5.03
CA MET A 41 10.42 -7.83 6.20
C MET A 41 10.67 -8.63 7.48
N ARG A 42 10.45 -9.95 7.44
CA ARG A 42 10.49 -10.83 8.61
C ARG A 42 11.92 -11.14 9.04
N LYS A 43 12.21 -10.95 10.34
CA LYS A 43 13.38 -11.59 10.97
C LYS A 43 12.95 -13.01 11.34
N LYS A 44 13.66 -14.05 10.90
CA LYS A 44 13.49 -15.41 11.45
C LYS A 44 13.76 -15.33 12.95
N SER A 45 12.71 -15.27 13.77
CA SER A 45 12.86 -15.08 15.20
C SER A 45 13.31 -16.40 15.82
N ASP A 46 14.44 -16.36 16.55
CA ASP A 46 15.01 -17.55 17.18
C ASP A 46 14.00 -18.16 18.17
N LEU A 47 13.49 -19.33 17.82
CA LEU A 47 12.48 -20.14 18.54
C LEU A 47 12.97 -20.66 19.91
N THR A 48 14.09 -20.15 20.42
CA THR A 48 14.75 -20.57 21.67
C THR A 48 14.23 -19.88 22.93
N ILE A 49 13.55 -18.73 22.82
CA ILE A 49 13.00 -18.03 24.02
C ILE A 49 11.67 -18.65 24.49
N VAL A 50 10.85 -19.18 23.57
CA VAL A 50 9.49 -19.66 23.87
C VAL A 50 9.43 -21.17 24.20
N THR A 51 10.57 -21.86 24.14
CA THR A 51 10.68 -23.30 24.45
C THR A 51 10.61 -23.61 25.95
N LYS A 52 10.60 -22.60 26.83
CA LYS A 52 10.60 -22.79 28.30
C LYS A 52 9.22 -22.75 28.99
N LEU A 53 8.10 -22.60 28.28
CA LEU A 53 6.78 -22.54 28.91
C LEU A 53 6.01 -23.87 28.87
N ARG A 54 5.38 -24.19 30.01
CA ARG A 54 4.79 -25.49 30.36
C ARG A 54 3.37 -25.76 29.79
N SER A 55 2.67 -24.75 29.27
CA SER A 55 1.29 -24.90 28.75
C SER A 55 1.19 -24.64 27.24
N GLY A 56 0.61 -25.59 26.51
CA GLY A 56 0.53 -25.56 25.03
C GLY A 56 -0.28 -24.39 24.46
N LEU A 57 -1.37 -23.98 25.13
CA LEU A 57 -2.20 -22.86 24.69
C LEU A 57 -1.48 -21.51 24.83
N LEU A 58 -0.88 -21.25 26.01
CA LEU A 58 -0.10 -20.02 26.22
C LEU A 58 1.12 -19.98 25.32
N ARG A 59 1.78 -21.12 25.08
CA ARG A 59 2.88 -21.21 24.12
C ARG A 59 2.43 -20.82 22.71
N ASN A 60 1.31 -21.34 22.23
CA ASN A 60 0.78 -20.98 20.91
C ASN A 60 0.38 -19.49 20.82
N ILE A 61 -0.23 -18.94 21.87
CA ILE A 61 -0.56 -17.51 21.93
C ILE A 61 0.71 -16.65 21.95
N LEU A 62 1.73 -17.02 22.74
CA LEU A 62 2.98 -16.27 22.84
C LEU A 62 3.81 -16.33 21.56
N VAL A 63 3.84 -17.49 20.88
CA VAL A 63 4.44 -17.63 19.55
C VAL A 63 3.71 -16.76 18.53
N ASN A 64 2.37 -16.77 18.53
CA ASN A 64 1.58 -15.91 17.65
C ASN A 64 1.83 -14.41 17.94
N ILE A 65 1.89 -14.01 19.22
CA ILE A 65 2.21 -12.62 19.61
C ILE A 65 3.60 -12.24 19.13
N GLN A 66 4.60 -13.11 19.32
CA GLN A 66 5.97 -12.84 18.89
C GLN A 66 6.05 -12.72 17.37
N GLU A 67 5.45 -13.63 16.62
CA GLU A 67 5.53 -13.62 15.16
C GLU A 67 4.76 -12.45 14.55
N VAL A 68 3.59 -12.11 15.12
CA VAL A 68 2.78 -10.99 14.66
C VAL A 68 3.41 -9.66 15.07
N ILE A 69 3.70 -9.42 16.34
CA ILE A 69 4.11 -8.09 16.82
C ILE A 69 5.62 -7.85 16.70
N LEU A 70 6.44 -8.85 17.04
CA LEU A 70 7.91 -8.72 17.12
C LEU A 70 8.64 -9.22 15.86
N GLY A 71 7.91 -9.75 14.88
CA GLY A 71 8.48 -10.34 13.66
C GLY A 71 9.16 -9.35 12.70
N THR A 72 9.03 -8.03 12.93
CA THR A 72 9.43 -7.00 11.95
C THR A 72 10.38 -5.96 12.52
N LYS A 73 11.15 -5.34 11.63
CA LYS A 73 11.99 -4.18 11.97
C LYS A 73 11.15 -2.97 12.40
N LEU A 74 9.89 -2.89 11.94
CA LEU A 74 8.94 -1.85 12.33
C LEU A 74 8.31 -2.09 13.71
N SER A 75 8.57 -3.23 14.37
CA SER A 75 8.09 -3.52 15.73
C SER A 75 8.44 -2.41 16.74
N VAL A 76 9.54 -1.69 16.50
CA VAL A 76 9.99 -0.53 17.29
C VAL A 76 8.94 0.59 17.36
N LEU A 77 8.04 0.70 16.38
CA LEU A 77 7.01 1.74 16.32
C LEU A 77 5.71 1.36 17.04
N PHE A 78 5.49 0.08 17.41
CA PHE A 78 4.26 -0.33 18.12
C PHE A 78 3.99 0.42 19.42
N PRO A 79 4.99 0.81 20.25
CA PRO A 79 4.75 1.64 21.42
C PRO A 79 4.07 2.97 21.10
N ALA A 80 4.14 3.47 19.87
CA ALA A 80 3.44 4.69 19.46
C ALA A 80 1.91 4.54 19.52
N ILE A 81 1.36 3.32 19.38
CA ILE A 81 -0.08 3.05 19.43
C ILE A 81 -0.65 3.35 20.83
N PRO A 82 -0.21 2.71 21.94
CA PRO A 82 -0.70 3.06 23.26
C PRO A 82 -0.32 4.49 23.65
N LEU A 83 0.82 5.03 23.18
CA LEU A 83 1.18 6.43 23.42
C LEU A 83 0.19 7.40 22.76
N ALA A 84 -0.29 7.11 21.55
CA ALA A 84 -1.31 7.92 20.88
C ALA A 84 -2.64 7.91 21.66
N VAL A 85 -3.07 6.74 22.12
CA VAL A 85 -4.28 6.59 22.95
C VAL A 85 -4.15 7.35 24.26
N VAL A 86 -3.02 7.20 24.96
CA VAL A 86 -2.74 7.94 26.20
C VAL A 86 -2.72 9.44 25.93
N ALA A 87 -2.04 9.89 24.87
CA ALA A 87 -1.99 11.30 24.50
C ALA A 87 -3.40 11.87 24.26
N GLN A 88 -4.28 11.11 23.60
CA GLN A 88 -5.67 11.50 23.37
C GLN A 88 -6.48 11.51 24.68
N CYS A 89 -6.38 10.49 25.52
CA CYS A 89 -7.13 10.39 26.79
C CYS A 89 -6.74 11.45 27.81
N PHE A 90 -5.46 11.83 27.87
CA PHE A 90 -4.94 12.83 28.81
C PHE A 90 -4.94 14.26 28.22
N GLY A 91 -5.48 14.45 27.01
CA GLY A 91 -5.61 15.77 26.40
C GLY A 91 -4.28 16.45 26.06
N PHE A 92 -3.29 15.67 25.62
CA PHE A 92 -2.03 16.23 25.09
C PHE A 92 -2.30 17.08 23.85
N ALA A 93 -1.32 17.91 23.46
CA ALA A 93 -1.49 18.77 22.29
C ALA A 93 -1.76 17.93 21.03
N ARG A 94 -2.80 18.32 20.28
CA ARG A 94 -3.33 17.61 19.11
C ARG A 94 -2.28 17.28 18.03
N PRO A 95 -1.26 18.12 17.76
CA PRO A 95 -0.18 17.76 16.82
C PRO A 95 0.65 16.54 17.25
N TRP A 96 0.81 16.31 18.56
CA TRP A 96 1.52 15.13 19.06
C TRP A 96 0.67 13.87 18.92
N VAL A 97 -0.65 13.97 19.14
CA VAL A 97 -1.58 12.87 18.85
C VAL A 97 -1.53 12.50 17.37
N PHE A 98 -1.49 13.50 16.48
CA PHE A 98 -1.34 13.29 15.04
C PHE A 98 -0.04 12.53 14.72
N ALA A 99 1.11 13.01 15.21
CA ALA A 99 2.41 12.36 14.97
C ALA A 99 2.48 10.92 15.52
N LEU A 100 2.02 10.70 16.75
CA LEU A 100 2.04 9.37 17.37
C LEU A 100 1.09 8.40 16.65
N SER A 101 -0.07 8.89 16.20
CA SER A 101 -1.02 8.08 15.44
C SER A 101 -0.44 7.68 14.08
N LEU A 102 0.24 8.59 13.37
CA LEU A 102 0.94 8.26 12.13
C LEU A 102 2.04 7.23 12.34
N LEU A 103 2.87 7.40 13.36
CA LEU A 103 3.91 6.42 13.71
C LEU A 103 3.31 5.07 14.08
N GLY A 104 2.17 5.04 14.78
CA GLY A 104 1.47 3.81 15.14
C GLY A 104 0.82 3.10 13.95
N LEU A 105 0.38 3.85 12.94
CA LEU A 105 -0.19 3.27 11.71
C LEU A 105 0.86 2.55 10.85
N THR A 106 2.11 3.01 10.82
CA THR A 106 3.18 2.43 10.01
C THR A 106 3.38 0.92 10.26
N PRO A 107 3.58 0.44 11.50
CA PRO A 107 3.69 -1.00 11.75
C PRO A 107 2.34 -1.71 11.56
N LEU A 108 1.20 -1.07 11.84
CA LEU A 108 -0.11 -1.72 11.69
C LEU A 108 -0.43 -2.03 10.22
N ALA A 109 -0.17 -1.09 9.31
CA ALA A 109 -0.39 -1.27 7.88
C ALA A 109 0.41 -2.48 7.35
N GLU A 110 1.66 -2.60 7.79
CA GLU A 110 2.52 -3.72 7.42
C GLU A 110 2.06 -5.06 7.98
N ARG A 111 1.56 -5.10 9.21
CA ARG A 111 0.99 -6.31 9.79
C ARG A 111 -0.31 -6.74 9.15
N VAL A 112 -1.16 -5.79 8.77
CA VAL A 112 -2.39 -6.13 8.06
C VAL A 112 -2.09 -6.70 6.68
N SER A 113 -1.13 -6.14 5.93
CA SER A 113 -0.67 -6.72 4.67
C SER A 113 -0.17 -8.16 4.86
N PHE A 114 0.64 -8.43 5.88
CA PHE A 114 1.10 -9.77 6.22
C PHE A 114 -0.04 -10.73 6.59
N LEU A 115 -0.95 -10.32 7.48
CA LEU A 115 -2.08 -11.15 7.90
C LEU A 115 -3.02 -11.44 6.72
N THR A 116 -3.15 -10.50 5.79
CA THR A 116 -3.89 -10.66 4.55
C THR A 116 -3.29 -11.77 3.68
N GLU A 117 -1.95 -11.78 3.52
CA GLU A 117 -1.26 -12.88 2.82
C GLU A 117 -1.48 -14.23 3.50
N GLN A 118 -1.44 -14.28 4.84
CA GLN A 118 -1.67 -15.52 5.59
C GLN A 118 -3.10 -16.04 5.39
N VAL A 119 -4.11 -15.17 5.39
CA VAL A 119 -5.51 -15.56 5.14
C VAL A 119 -5.70 -15.96 3.68
N ALA A 120 -5.12 -15.20 2.73
CA ALA A 120 -5.20 -15.47 1.30
C ALA A 120 -4.63 -16.84 0.91
N TYR A 121 -3.63 -17.33 1.65
CA TYR A 121 -3.08 -18.68 1.47
C TYR A 121 -4.13 -19.80 1.64
N TYR A 122 -5.12 -19.60 2.52
CA TYR A 122 -6.15 -20.61 2.81
C TYR A 122 -7.44 -20.45 2.00
N THR A 123 -7.65 -19.32 1.32
CA THR A 123 -8.93 -18.99 0.65
C THR A 123 -8.94 -19.26 -0.86
N GLY A 124 -7.83 -19.70 -1.43
CA GLY A 124 -7.68 -20.01 -2.85
C GLY A 124 -7.47 -18.78 -3.74
N PRO A 125 -7.16 -18.95 -5.04
CA PRO A 125 -6.64 -17.86 -5.88
C PRO A 125 -7.59 -16.67 -6.05
N THR A 126 -8.87 -16.92 -6.31
CA THR A 126 -9.86 -15.86 -6.60
C THR A 126 -10.18 -15.04 -5.34
N VAL A 127 -10.50 -15.71 -4.24
CA VAL A 127 -10.86 -15.04 -2.97
C VAL A 127 -9.63 -14.43 -2.34
N GLY A 128 -8.47 -15.10 -2.38
CA GLY A 128 -7.20 -14.56 -1.91
C GLY A 128 -6.77 -13.31 -2.69
N GLY A 129 -6.97 -13.29 -4.01
CA GLY A 129 -6.72 -12.11 -4.85
C GLY A 129 -7.60 -10.92 -4.48
N LEU A 130 -8.92 -11.14 -4.28
CA LEU A 130 -9.85 -10.11 -3.85
C LEU A 130 -9.53 -9.59 -2.43
N LEU A 131 -9.21 -10.51 -1.51
CA LEU A 131 -8.82 -10.18 -0.15
C LEU A 131 -7.55 -9.33 -0.15
N ASN A 132 -6.56 -9.69 -0.96
CA ASN A 132 -5.34 -8.92 -1.08
C ASN A 132 -5.58 -7.52 -1.67
N ALA A 133 -6.40 -7.39 -2.71
CA ALA A 133 -6.75 -6.07 -3.26
C ALA A 133 -7.48 -5.16 -2.26
N THR A 134 -8.30 -5.74 -1.38
CA THR A 134 -9.09 -4.99 -0.40
C THR A 134 -8.30 -4.71 0.87
N CYS A 135 -7.79 -5.76 1.52
CA CYS A 135 -7.10 -5.67 2.80
C CYS A 135 -5.66 -5.14 2.66
N GLY A 136 -5.03 -5.29 1.49
CA GLY A 136 -3.73 -4.68 1.19
C GLY A 136 -3.77 -3.14 1.20
N ASN A 137 -4.89 -2.56 0.77
CA ASN A 137 -5.14 -1.11 0.75
C ASN A 137 -6.09 -0.65 1.88
N VAL A 138 -6.22 -1.45 2.95
CA VAL A 138 -7.23 -1.18 3.98
C VAL A 138 -6.91 0.08 4.76
N THR A 139 -5.64 0.42 4.94
CA THR A 139 -5.21 1.59 5.70
C THR A 139 -5.69 2.86 5.00
N GLU A 140 -5.48 2.94 3.67
CA GLU A 140 -5.90 4.02 2.79
C GLU A 140 -7.43 4.14 2.79
N LEU A 141 -8.12 3.00 2.65
CA LEU A 141 -9.58 2.95 2.63
C LEU A 141 -10.17 3.43 3.97
N ILE A 142 -9.62 2.98 5.10
CA ILE A 142 -10.10 3.38 6.42
C ILE A 142 -9.87 4.88 6.66
N ILE A 143 -8.67 5.39 6.37
CA ILE A 143 -8.36 6.82 6.48
C ILE A 143 -9.32 7.63 5.59
N ALA A 144 -9.57 7.17 4.36
CA ALA A 144 -10.51 7.82 3.45
C ALA A 144 -11.95 7.82 3.98
N ILE A 145 -12.43 6.71 4.54
CA ILE A 145 -13.78 6.60 5.10
C ILE A 145 -13.96 7.55 6.29
N PHE A 146 -12.99 7.62 7.21
CA PHE A 146 -13.05 8.56 8.33
C PHE A 146 -12.94 10.01 7.87
N ALA A 147 -12.09 10.30 6.89
CA ALA A 147 -12.02 11.63 6.29
C ALA A 147 -13.37 12.02 5.64
N LEU A 148 -14.03 11.10 4.95
CA LEU A 148 -15.39 11.29 4.43
C LEU A 148 -16.41 11.52 5.54
N SER A 149 -16.42 10.73 6.61
CA SER A 149 -17.38 10.90 7.72
C SER A 149 -17.23 12.26 8.42
N HIS A 150 -16.03 12.85 8.39
CA HIS A 150 -15.76 14.20 8.87
C HIS A 150 -15.88 15.30 7.78
N ASN A 151 -16.44 14.99 6.61
CA ASN A 151 -16.59 15.90 5.45
C ASN A 151 -15.26 16.49 4.94
N LYS A 152 -14.13 15.83 5.18
CA LYS A 152 -12.79 16.26 4.75
C LYS A 152 -12.44 15.71 3.37
N ILE A 153 -13.25 16.07 2.36
CA ILE A 153 -13.11 15.58 0.98
C ILE A 153 -11.70 15.82 0.42
N ALA A 154 -11.11 16.98 0.74
CA ALA A 154 -9.75 17.30 0.30
C ALA A 154 -8.71 16.29 0.83
N VAL A 155 -8.82 15.87 2.09
CA VAL A 155 -7.92 14.88 2.69
C VAL A 155 -8.01 13.55 1.94
N VAL A 156 -9.23 13.14 1.55
CA VAL A 156 -9.47 11.92 0.75
C VAL A 156 -8.83 12.02 -0.63
N LYS A 157 -9.08 13.12 -1.36
CA LYS A 157 -8.51 13.33 -2.70
C LYS A 157 -6.99 13.32 -2.66
N TYR A 158 -6.41 14.07 -1.72
CA TYR A 158 -4.95 14.18 -1.58
C TYR A 158 -4.31 12.88 -1.12
N SER A 159 -4.91 12.13 -0.18
CA SER A 159 -4.35 10.87 0.28
C SER A 159 -4.34 9.81 -0.82
N LEU A 160 -5.45 9.66 -1.56
CA LEU A 160 -5.54 8.67 -2.65
C LEU A 160 -4.60 9.01 -3.82
N LEU A 161 -4.54 10.28 -4.21
CA LEU A 161 -3.60 10.74 -5.26
C LEU A 161 -2.15 10.57 -4.79
N GLY A 162 -1.89 10.91 -3.53
CA GLY A 162 -0.60 10.76 -2.89
C GLY A 162 -0.12 9.31 -2.82
N SER A 163 -1.02 8.34 -2.57
CA SER A 163 -0.67 6.91 -2.60
C SER A 163 -0.28 6.43 -3.99
N ILE A 164 -0.95 6.91 -5.04
CA ILE A 164 -0.53 6.63 -6.43
C ILE A 164 0.84 7.26 -6.70
N LEU A 165 1.05 8.53 -6.36
CA LEU A 165 2.34 9.21 -6.55
C LEU A 165 3.47 8.55 -5.76
N SER A 166 3.21 8.17 -4.52
CA SER A 166 4.17 7.49 -3.64
C SER A 166 4.60 6.17 -4.26
N ASN A 167 3.65 5.35 -4.73
CA ASN A 167 3.98 4.06 -5.31
C ASN A 167 4.73 4.17 -6.65
N LEU A 168 4.31 5.10 -7.52
CA LEU A 168 4.96 5.30 -8.83
C LEU A 168 6.34 5.94 -8.73
N LEU A 169 6.53 6.92 -7.84
CA LEU A 169 7.77 7.71 -7.78
C LEU A 169 8.64 7.36 -6.59
N LEU A 170 8.10 7.36 -5.38
CA LEU A 170 8.88 7.15 -4.16
C LEU A 170 9.26 5.69 -4.00
N VAL A 171 8.30 4.77 -3.97
CA VAL A 171 8.53 3.33 -3.77
C VAL A 171 9.36 2.76 -4.90
N LEU A 172 8.91 2.96 -6.15
CA LEU A 172 9.67 2.52 -7.31
C LEU A 172 11.05 3.20 -7.37
N GLY A 173 11.11 4.52 -7.22
CA GLY A 173 12.36 5.27 -7.31
C GLY A 173 13.41 4.86 -6.27
N THR A 174 13.01 4.73 -5.01
CA THR A 174 13.89 4.23 -3.94
C THR A 174 14.30 2.78 -4.16
N SER A 175 13.41 1.93 -4.67
CA SER A 175 13.74 0.54 -4.98
C SER A 175 14.76 0.44 -6.12
N LEU A 176 14.58 1.18 -7.22
CA LEU A 176 15.54 1.22 -8.32
C LEU A 176 16.88 1.87 -7.92
N PHE A 177 16.84 2.90 -7.08
CA PHE A 177 18.04 3.55 -6.56
C PHE A 177 18.85 2.61 -5.66
N CYS A 178 18.21 2.03 -4.64
CA CYS A 178 18.85 1.13 -3.69
C CYS A 178 19.28 -0.20 -4.34
N GLY A 179 18.40 -0.81 -5.15
CA GLY A 179 18.71 -2.03 -5.89
C GLY A 179 19.82 -1.83 -6.92
N GLY A 180 19.79 -0.69 -7.63
CA GLY A 180 20.84 -0.32 -8.59
C GLY A 180 22.18 -0.08 -7.91
N ILE A 181 22.23 0.57 -6.74
CA ILE A 181 23.47 0.76 -5.98
C ILE A 181 24.03 -0.56 -5.46
N ALA A 182 23.16 -1.42 -4.91
CA ALA A 182 23.57 -2.72 -4.37
C ALA A 182 24.12 -3.65 -5.45
N ASN A 183 23.52 -3.61 -6.65
CA ASN A 183 23.85 -4.50 -7.76
C ASN A 183 24.62 -3.78 -8.87
N LEU A 184 25.47 -2.81 -8.52
CA LEU A 184 26.21 -1.93 -9.46
C LEU A 184 27.02 -2.66 -10.55
N ARG A 185 27.37 -3.94 -10.32
CA ARG A 185 28.16 -4.78 -11.24
C ARG A 185 27.34 -5.68 -12.15
N GLN A 186 26.01 -5.74 -11.98
CA GLN A 186 25.10 -6.55 -12.77
C GLN A 186 24.11 -5.64 -13.49
N GLU A 187 23.94 -5.85 -14.80
CA GLU A 187 22.83 -5.23 -15.51
C GLU A 187 21.53 -5.86 -15.02
N GLN A 188 20.74 -5.08 -14.27
CA GLN A 188 19.43 -5.54 -13.84
C GLN A 188 18.45 -5.36 -15.01
N LYS A 189 18.15 -6.46 -15.71
CA LYS A 189 17.10 -6.48 -16.74
C LYS A 189 15.75 -6.76 -16.08
N TYR A 190 14.71 -6.16 -16.63
CA TYR A 190 13.33 -6.58 -16.37
C TYR A 190 13.05 -7.79 -17.28
N ASP A 191 13.70 -8.93 -17.02
CA ASP A 191 13.36 -10.13 -17.76
C ASP A 191 11.94 -10.55 -17.36
N ARG A 192 11.04 -10.56 -18.35
CA ARG A 192 9.70 -11.17 -18.28
C ARG A 192 9.79 -12.64 -18.65
N GLU A 193 10.85 -13.32 -18.26
CA GLU A 193 10.79 -14.77 -18.22
C GLU A 193 10.07 -15.08 -16.92
N ASP A 194 8.93 -15.78 -17.03
CA ASP A 194 8.30 -16.44 -15.90
C ASP A 194 9.30 -17.47 -15.37
N ASP A 195 10.32 -17.01 -14.66
CA ASP A 195 11.29 -17.84 -13.97
C ASP A 195 10.57 -18.47 -12.77
N GLU A 196 9.77 -19.50 -13.08
CA GLU A 196 9.20 -20.43 -12.10
C GLU A 196 10.28 -21.11 -11.23
N GLU A 197 11.57 -20.90 -11.52
CA GLU A 197 12.71 -21.53 -10.85
C GLU A 197 13.56 -20.61 -9.96
N GLY A 198 13.17 -19.35 -9.76
CA GLY A 198 13.89 -18.40 -8.91
C GLY A 198 13.56 -18.50 -7.42
N ASP A 199 13.84 -19.63 -6.76
CA ASP A 199 13.74 -19.79 -5.30
C ASP A 199 12.41 -19.22 -4.76
N ASN A 200 11.30 -19.74 -5.29
CA ASN A 200 9.99 -19.65 -4.65
C ASN A 200 10.11 -20.43 -3.34
N ALA A 201 10.73 -19.81 -2.34
CA ALA A 201 10.55 -20.19 -0.96
C ALA A 201 9.04 -20.19 -0.76
N SER A 202 8.44 -21.37 -0.86
CA SER A 202 7.08 -21.63 -0.46
C SER A 202 7.06 -21.34 1.03
N GLU A 203 6.90 -20.06 1.37
CA GLU A 203 6.67 -19.65 2.73
C GLU A 203 5.28 -20.21 3.07
N GLU A 204 5.32 -21.37 3.70
CA GLU A 204 4.18 -22.03 4.33
C GLU A 204 3.51 -21.02 5.25
N ALA A 205 2.18 -21.03 5.29
CA ALA A 205 1.46 -20.20 6.24
C ALA A 205 1.94 -20.51 7.67
N VAL A 206 2.51 -19.50 8.31
CA VAL A 206 3.14 -19.62 9.64
C VAL A 206 2.06 -19.62 10.73
N ILE A 207 0.91 -19.01 10.44
CA ILE A 207 -0.18 -18.80 11.38
C ILE A 207 -1.43 -19.53 10.85
N GLY A 208 -2.13 -20.26 11.72
CA GLY A 208 -3.38 -20.93 11.36
C GLY A 208 -4.49 -19.95 10.96
N PHE A 209 -5.34 -20.36 10.03
CA PHE A 209 -6.41 -19.55 9.42
C PHE A 209 -7.23 -18.70 10.41
N TRP A 210 -7.81 -19.32 11.44
CA TRP A 210 -8.65 -18.63 12.43
C TRP A 210 -7.86 -17.62 13.27
N SER A 211 -6.59 -17.90 13.55
CA SER A 211 -5.72 -16.98 14.25
C SER A 211 -5.36 -15.79 13.35
N ALA A 212 -5.09 -16.04 12.06
CA ALA A 212 -4.80 -14.97 11.10
C ALA A 212 -6.01 -14.03 10.95
N ILE A 213 -7.23 -14.55 10.87
CA ILE A 213 -8.46 -13.74 10.84
C ILE A 213 -8.63 -12.92 12.13
N ALA A 214 -8.46 -13.54 13.30
CA ALA A 214 -8.63 -12.84 14.58
C ALA A 214 -7.63 -11.67 14.71
N TRP A 215 -6.38 -11.88 14.33
CA TRP A 215 -5.37 -10.83 14.29
C TRP A 215 -5.68 -9.78 13.23
N LEU A 216 -6.15 -10.17 12.04
CA LEU A 216 -6.50 -9.25 10.96
C LEU A 216 -7.59 -8.28 11.42
N VAL A 217 -8.65 -8.79 12.05
CA VAL A 217 -9.73 -7.97 12.62
C VAL A 217 -9.18 -7.06 13.72
N GLY A 218 -8.38 -7.59 14.64
CA GLY A 218 -7.80 -6.81 15.74
C GLY A 218 -6.92 -5.64 15.25
N MET A 219 -6.03 -5.89 14.28
CA MET A 219 -5.20 -4.84 13.68
C MET A 219 -6.04 -3.83 12.90
N THR A 220 -7.07 -4.28 12.18
CA THR A 220 -7.98 -3.39 11.45
C THR A 220 -8.72 -2.44 12.40
N VAL A 221 -9.16 -2.91 13.58
CA VAL A 221 -9.77 -2.06 14.61
C VAL A 221 -8.79 -1.03 15.15
N LEU A 222 -7.53 -1.40 15.38
CA LEU A 222 -6.49 -0.47 15.81
C LEU A 222 -6.19 0.59 14.73
N ILE A 223 -6.13 0.18 13.46
CA ILE A 223 -6.00 1.13 12.32
C ILE A 223 -7.18 2.08 12.30
N ALA A 224 -8.41 1.60 12.48
CA ALA A 224 -9.59 2.44 12.52
C ALA A 224 -9.52 3.50 13.63
N LEU A 225 -9.12 3.08 14.84
CA LEU A 225 -8.94 3.99 15.97
C LEU A 225 -7.88 5.07 15.68
N LEU A 226 -6.70 4.69 15.20
CA LEU A 226 -5.64 5.67 14.89
C LEU A 226 -5.98 6.54 13.68
N SER A 227 -6.68 6.01 12.69
CA SER A 227 -7.11 6.76 11.51
C SER A 227 -8.12 7.85 11.89
N GLU A 228 -9.03 7.56 12.82
CA GLU A 228 -9.93 8.56 13.38
C GLU A 228 -9.13 9.70 14.05
N TYR A 229 -8.13 9.37 14.87
CA TYR A 229 -7.27 10.38 15.49
C TYR A 229 -6.51 11.22 14.47
N VAL A 230 -5.92 10.59 13.44
CA VAL A 230 -5.24 11.30 12.35
C VAL A 230 -6.17 12.29 11.67
N VAL A 231 -7.37 11.86 11.29
CA VAL A 231 -8.35 12.71 10.59
C VAL A 231 -8.82 13.85 11.49
N GLN A 232 -9.04 13.61 12.78
CA GLN A 232 -9.48 14.65 13.72
C GLN A 232 -8.42 15.69 14.05
N THR A 233 -7.13 15.32 13.97
CA THR A 233 -6.01 16.17 14.41
C THR A 233 -5.18 16.77 13.26
N ILE A 234 -5.47 16.39 12.01
CA ILE A 234 -4.72 16.86 10.83
C ILE A 234 -4.76 18.39 10.66
N GLU A 235 -5.86 19.05 11.03
CA GLU A 235 -6.01 20.51 10.98
C GLU A 235 -5.14 21.18 12.05
N ASP A 236 -5.19 20.70 13.29
CA ASP A 236 -4.38 21.26 14.37
C ASP A 236 -2.87 21.04 14.10
N ALA A 237 -2.52 19.90 13.52
CA ALA A 237 -1.16 19.58 13.09
C ALA A 237 -0.70 20.51 11.94
N SER A 238 -1.57 20.74 10.95
CA SER A 238 -1.34 21.71 9.87
C SER A 238 -1.03 23.10 10.42
N ASP A 239 -1.86 23.61 11.32
CA ASP A 239 -1.70 24.94 11.91
C ASP A 239 -0.44 25.05 12.78
N SER A 240 -0.15 24.03 13.59
CA SER A 240 0.99 24.03 14.51
C SER A 240 2.33 23.81 13.82
N TRP A 241 2.37 22.97 12.78
CA TRP A 241 3.60 22.69 12.03
C TRP A 241 3.82 23.66 10.86
N GLY A 242 2.81 24.49 10.54
CA GLY A 242 2.87 25.41 9.40
C GLY A 242 2.91 24.69 8.05
N LEU A 243 2.41 23.46 7.98
CA LEU A 243 2.33 22.63 6.78
C LEU A 243 0.92 22.67 6.23
N SER A 244 0.75 22.66 4.90
CA SER A 244 -0.59 22.60 4.30
C SER A 244 -1.24 21.23 4.54
N ILE A 245 -2.57 21.20 4.72
CA ILE A 245 -3.35 19.96 4.78
C ILE A 245 -3.12 19.12 3.53
N SER A 246 -2.98 19.76 2.36
CA SER A 246 -2.66 19.10 1.09
C SER A 246 -1.30 18.40 1.15
N PHE A 247 -0.25 19.04 1.66
CA PHE A 247 1.07 18.43 1.83
C PHE A 247 1.03 17.25 2.81
N LEU A 248 0.41 17.41 3.97
CA LEU A 248 0.25 16.32 4.95
C LEU A 248 -0.49 15.14 4.33
N SER A 249 -1.54 15.40 3.55
CA SER A 249 -2.38 14.36 2.98
C SER A 249 -1.74 13.66 1.79
N ILE A 250 -1.04 14.39 0.90
CA ILE A 250 -0.48 13.83 -0.34
C ILE A 250 0.92 13.22 -0.16
N ILE A 251 1.70 13.71 0.81
CA ILE A 251 3.06 13.24 1.07
C ILE A 251 3.10 12.35 2.31
N LEU A 252 2.59 12.82 3.45
CA LEU A 252 2.84 12.13 4.72
C LEU A 252 1.95 10.90 4.94
N LEU A 253 0.62 11.02 4.69
CA LEU A 253 -0.30 9.88 4.87
C LEU A 253 0.08 8.65 4.02
N PRO A 254 0.41 8.80 2.72
CA PRO A 254 0.72 7.65 1.88
C PRO A 254 2.01 6.92 2.24
N ILE A 255 3.01 7.64 2.77
CA ILE A 255 4.24 7.02 3.25
C ILE A 255 3.93 6.05 4.40
N VAL A 256 3.01 6.44 5.28
CA VAL A 256 2.61 5.62 6.43
C VAL A 256 1.73 4.45 6.01
N GLY A 257 0.74 4.69 5.14
CA GLY A 257 -0.17 3.65 4.65
C GLY A 257 0.52 2.59 3.79
N ASN A 258 1.40 3.02 2.88
CA ASN A 258 2.11 2.13 1.96
C ASN A 258 3.46 1.65 2.52
N ALA A 259 3.76 1.84 3.82
CA ALA A 259 5.06 1.54 4.40
C ALA A 259 5.50 0.08 4.19
N ALA A 260 4.53 -0.85 4.25
CA ALA A 260 4.72 -2.28 4.01
C ALA A 260 5.22 -2.54 2.59
N GLU A 261 4.50 -1.98 1.62
CA GLU A 261 4.78 -2.11 0.20
C GLU A 261 6.12 -1.48 -0.14
N HIS A 262 6.38 -0.31 0.44
CA HIS A 262 7.62 0.43 0.26
C HIS A 262 8.83 -0.39 0.70
N ALA A 263 8.79 -0.93 1.92
CA ALA A 263 9.90 -1.67 2.46
C ALA A 263 10.13 -3.01 1.73
N GLY A 264 9.06 -3.75 1.40
CA GLY A 264 9.19 -5.00 0.67
C GLY A 264 9.67 -4.82 -0.77
N ALA A 265 9.19 -3.79 -1.48
CA ALA A 265 9.65 -3.44 -2.82
C ALA A 265 11.17 -3.14 -2.84
N ILE A 266 11.67 -2.40 -1.85
CA ILE A 266 13.10 -2.12 -1.70
C ILE A 266 13.88 -3.41 -1.42
N ILE A 267 13.40 -4.26 -0.51
CA ILE A 267 14.07 -5.53 -0.16
C ILE A 267 14.19 -6.44 -1.37
N PHE A 268 13.16 -6.55 -2.21
CA PHE A 268 13.23 -7.33 -3.45
C PHE A 268 14.19 -6.73 -4.47
N ALA A 269 14.25 -5.41 -4.56
CA ALA A 269 15.20 -4.75 -5.44
C ALA A 269 16.66 -4.99 -5.01
N PHE A 270 16.94 -5.01 -3.70
CA PHE A 270 18.24 -5.43 -3.15
C PHE A 270 18.58 -6.88 -3.51
N LYS A 271 17.58 -7.77 -3.49
CA LYS A 271 17.73 -9.18 -3.86
C LYS A 271 17.77 -9.41 -5.39
N ASN A 272 17.85 -8.36 -6.19
CA ASN A 272 17.85 -8.42 -7.64
C ASN A 272 16.57 -9.05 -8.24
N LYS A 273 15.42 -8.95 -7.54
CA LYS A 273 14.10 -9.41 -8.00
C LYS A 273 13.23 -8.21 -8.39
N LEU A 274 13.63 -7.53 -9.46
CA LEU A 274 13.01 -6.26 -9.86
C LEU A 274 11.62 -6.40 -10.47
N ASP A 275 11.34 -7.52 -11.12
CA ASP A 275 10.01 -7.95 -11.56
C ASP A 275 8.99 -7.92 -10.41
N ILE A 276 9.36 -8.46 -9.25
CA ILE A 276 8.53 -8.42 -8.03
C ILE A 276 8.39 -6.97 -7.54
N THR A 277 9.48 -6.21 -7.49
CA THR A 277 9.45 -4.78 -7.11
C THR A 277 8.50 -3.96 -7.99
N LEU A 278 8.54 -4.16 -9.31
CA LEU A 278 7.63 -3.51 -10.25
C LEU A 278 6.18 -3.94 -10.01
N GLY A 279 5.96 -5.24 -9.85
CA GLY A 279 4.62 -5.78 -9.61
C GLY A 279 4.00 -5.28 -8.31
N VAL A 280 4.78 -5.10 -7.23
CA VAL A 280 4.32 -4.46 -5.99
C VAL A 280 3.94 -3.00 -6.24
N SER A 281 4.85 -2.20 -6.80
CA SER A 281 4.69 -0.75 -6.93
C SER A 281 3.58 -0.36 -7.93
N LEU A 282 3.62 -0.94 -9.13
CA LEU A 282 2.64 -0.66 -10.18
C LEU A 282 1.30 -1.34 -9.90
N GLY A 283 1.33 -2.53 -9.28
CA GLY A 283 0.14 -3.26 -8.88
C GLY A 283 -0.70 -2.50 -7.86
N SER A 284 -0.08 -2.01 -6.78
CA SER A 284 -0.78 -1.23 -5.77
C SER A 284 -1.29 0.11 -6.32
N SER A 285 -0.49 0.82 -7.13
CA SER A 285 -0.96 2.04 -7.84
C SER A 285 -2.20 1.79 -8.69
N THR A 286 -2.23 0.66 -9.41
CA THR A 286 -3.36 0.25 -10.26
C THR A 286 -4.59 -0.11 -9.42
N GLN A 287 -4.40 -0.82 -8.30
CA GLN A 287 -5.49 -1.15 -7.38
C GLN A 287 -6.11 0.10 -6.76
N ILE A 288 -5.29 1.04 -6.31
CA ILE A 288 -5.78 2.31 -5.76
C ILE A 288 -6.59 3.06 -6.81
N SER A 289 -6.07 3.17 -8.04
CA SER A 289 -6.73 3.90 -9.13
C SER A 289 -8.02 3.24 -9.63
N MET A 290 -8.03 1.91 -9.79
CA MET A 290 -9.14 1.18 -10.42
C MET A 290 -10.19 0.67 -9.43
N PHE A 291 -9.82 0.52 -8.16
CA PHE A 291 -10.70 -0.03 -7.13
C PHE A 291 -10.94 0.96 -5.99
N VAL A 292 -9.90 1.42 -5.29
CA VAL A 292 -10.05 2.22 -4.06
C VAL A 292 -10.68 3.59 -4.35
N VAL A 293 -10.21 4.28 -5.39
CA VAL A 293 -10.73 5.61 -5.78
C VAL A 293 -12.22 5.54 -6.18
N PRO A 294 -12.65 4.67 -7.12
CA PRO A 294 -14.07 4.51 -7.42
C PRO A 294 -14.91 4.10 -6.21
N LEU A 295 -14.40 3.19 -5.36
CA LEU A 295 -15.09 2.76 -4.15
C LEU A 295 -15.33 3.93 -3.20
N CYS A 296 -14.33 4.79 -2.98
CA CYS A 296 -14.47 5.97 -2.13
C CYS A 296 -15.53 6.96 -2.67
N VAL A 297 -15.62 7.13 -4.00
CA VAL A 297 -16.68 7.94 -4.63
C VAL A 297 -18.05 7.35 -4.35
N ILE A 298 -18.23 6.05 -4.55
CA ILE A 298 -19.51 5.37 -4.28
C ILE A 298 -19.89 5.49 -2.79
N VAL A 299 -18.94 5.24 -1.89
CA VAL A 299 -19.16 5.37 -0.44
C VAL A 299 -19.55 6.80 -0.07
N SER A 300 -18.94 7.81 -0.68
CA SER A 300 -19.31 9.21 -0.45
C SER A 300 -20.77 9.49 -0.81
N TRP A 301 -21.25 8.96 -1.94
CA TRP A 301 -22.63 9.12 -2.39
C TRP A 301 -23.61 8.43 -1.45
N ILE A 302 -23.27 7.25 -0.94
CA ILE A 302 -24.06 6.53 0.07
C ILE A 302 -24.16 7.35 1.37
N LEU A 303 -23.08 8.03 1.76
CA LEU A 303 -23.05 8.92 2.93
C LEU A 303 -23.76 10.28 2.69
N GLY A 304 -24.30 10.52 1.48
CA GLY A 304 -24.93 11.79 1.11
C GLY A 304 -23.95 12.94 0.86
N ILE A 305 -22.64 12.64 0.76
CA ILE A 305 -21.58 13.59 0.52
C ILE A 305 -21.27 13.60 -0.98
N LYS A 306 -21.37 14.78 -1.60
CA LYS A 306 -21.05 14.93 -3.03
C LYS A 306 -19.54 15.01 -3.23
N MET A 307 -18.86 13.86 -3.28
CA MET A 307 -17.48 13.79 -3.78
C MET A 307 -17.48 13.55 -5.29
N ASP A 308 -16.70 14.35 -6.00
CA ASP A 308 -16.34 14.16 -7.40
C ASP A 308 -14.83 13.91 -7.54
N LEU A 309 -14.38 13.51 -8.73
CA LEU A 309 -12.95 13.41 -9.06
C LEU A 309 -12.45 14.67 -9.77
N ASN A 310 -13.04 15.83 -9.45
CA ASN A 310 -12.56 17.11 -9.96
C ASN A 310 -11.26 17.47 -9.21
N LEU A 311 -10.14 17.20 -9.86
CA LEU A 311 -8.79 17.48 -9.36
C LEU A 311 -8.34 18.85 -9.85
N ASN A 312 -7.60 19.57 -9.02
CA ASN A 312 -6.99 20.83 -9.44
C ASN A 312 -5.93 20.64 -10.51
N LEU A 313 -5.50 21.73 -11.14
CA LEU A 313 -4.45 21.71 -12.15
C LEU A 313 -3.14 21.10 -11.61
N LEU A 314 -2.70 21.50 -10.40
CA LEU A 314 -1.47 20.95 -9.82
C LEU A 314 -1.58 19.44 -9.58
N GLU A 315 -2.71 18.98 -9.06
CA GLU A 315 -3.00 17.56 -8.80
C GLU A 315 -2.94 16.75 -10.09
N THR A 316 -3.66 17.20 -11.11
CA THR A 316 -3.73 16.54 -12.43
C THR A 316 -2.36 16.52 -13.12
N VAL A 317 -1.63 17.64 -13.11
CA VAL A 317 -0.30 17.74 -13.72
C VAL A 317 0.70 16.87 -12.96
N SER A 318 0.67 16.85 -11.63
CA SER A 318 1.56 16.02 -10.83
C SER A 318 1.37 14.52 -11.12
N LEU A 319 0.11 14.08 -11.23
CA LEU A 319 -0.22 12.70 -11.59
C LEU A 319 0.23 12.36 -13.01
N ALA A 320 -0.03 13.25 -13.98
CA ALA A 320 0.38 13.05 -15.37
C ALA A 320 1.91 12.96 -15.50
N VAL A 321 2.65 13.88 -14.86
CA VAL A 321 4.12 13.87 -14.84
C VAL A 321 4.65 12.60 -14.19
N ALA A 322 4.03 12.14 -13.08
CA ALA A 322 4.44 10.91 -12.42
C ALA A 322 4.27 9.68 -13.32
N ILE A 323 3.13 9.54 -13.98
CA ILE A 323 2.84 8.44 -14.90
C ILE A 323 3.81 8.47 -16.09
N VAL A 324 3.99 9.64 -16.72
CA VAL A 324 4.88 9.79 -17.88
C VAL A 324 6.33 9.50 -17.51
N THR A 325 6.83 10.07 -16.42
CA THR A 325 8.22 9.85 -15.95
C THR A 325 8.46 8.38 -15.61
N THR A 326 7.49 7.74 -14.96
CA THR A 326 7.56 6.31 -14.63
C THR A 326 7.55 5.45 -15.89
N ALA A 327 6.69 5.75 -16.86
CA ALA A 327 6.62 5.03 -18.13
C ALA A 327 7.94 5.12 -18.90
N PHE A 328 8.53 6.32 -19.00
CA PHE A 328 9.84 6.52 -19.64
C PHE A 328 10.97 5.80 -18.89
N ALA A 329 10.98 5.84 -17.55
CA ALA A 329 11.99 5.13 -16.77
C ALA A 329 11.97 3.61 -17.03
N LEU A 330 10.79 3.03 -17.26
CA LEU A 330 10.60 1.59 -17.47
C LEU A 330 10.72 1.15 -18.94
N GLN A 331 10.69 2.07 -19.90
CA GLN A 331 10.60 1.75 -21.34
C GLN A 331 11.77 0.90 -21.86
N ASP A 332 12.99 1.14 -21.37
CA ASP A 332 14.19 0.47 -21.90
C ASP A 332 14.39 -0.96 -21.40
N GLY A 333 13.54 -1.47 -20.50
CA GLY A 333 13.69 -2.82 -19.96
C GLY A 333 14.89 -3.01 -19.01
N THR A 334 15.66 -1.95 -18.70
CA THR A 334 16.79 -1.99 -17.76
C THR A 334 16.57 -1.08 -16.55
N SER A 335 17.07 -1.52 -15.39
CA SER A 335 17.13 -0.71 -14.17
C SER A 335 18.53 -0.17 -13.93
N HIS A 336 18.59 1.12 -13.62
CA HIS A 336 19.80 1.80 -13.18
C HIS A 336 19.46 2.72 -12.01
N TYR A 337 20.42 2.89 -11.10
CA TYR A 337 20.25 3.77 -9.94
C TYR A 337 19.90 5.21 -10.34
N MET A 338 20.36 5.70 -11.50
CA MET A 338 20.03 7.02 -12.02
C MET A 338 18.54 7.18 -12.36
N LYS A 339 17.90 6.12 -12.87
CA LYS A 339 16.44 6.12 -13.12
C LYS A 339 15.69 6.24 -11.79
N GLY A 340 16.14 5.51 -10.78
CA GLY A 340 15.62 5.62 -9.42
C GLY A 340 15.78 7.03 -8.83
N LEU A 341 16.97 7.63 -8.99
CA LEU A 341 17.24 9.00 -8.54
C LEU A 341 16.32 10.03 -9.19
N VAL A 342 16.08 9.93 -10.51
CA VAL A 342 15.17 10.82 -11.24
C VAL A 342 13.74 10.73 -10.67
N LEU A 343 13.24 9.52 -10.40
CA LEU A 343 11.91 9.32 -9.82
C LEU A 343 11.80 9.92 -8.40
N ILE A 344 12.83 9.71 -7.56
CA ILE A 344 12.88 10.30 -6.22
C ILE A 344 12.89 11.84 -6.29
N LEU A 345 13.73 12.41 -7.17
CA LEU A 345 13.80 13.86 -7.35
C LEU A 345 12.47 14.43 -7.85
N CYS A 346 11.80 13.73 -8.77
CA CYS A 346 10.46 14.10 -9.23
C CYS A 346 9.45 14.12 -8.06
N TYR A 347 9.48 13.11 -7.19
CA TYR A 347 8.62 13.07 -6.00
C TYR A 347 8.90 14.23 -5.05
N VAL A 348 10.18 14.54 -4.79
CA VAL A 348 10.58 15.66 -3.93
C VAL A 348 10.14 17.01 -4.51
N VAL A 349 10.28 17.21 -5.82
CA VAL A 349 9.81 18.44 -6.49
C VAL A 349 8.30 18.58 -6.37
N ILE A 350 7.53 17.51 -6.61
CA ILE A 350 6.08 17.52 -6.41
C ILE A 350 5.74 17.84 -4.96
N GLY A 351 6.41 17.21 -3.99
CA GLY A 351 6.24 17.50 -2.57
C GLY A 351 6.53 18.97 -2.23
N ALA A 352 7.58 19.56 -2.80
CA ALA A 352 7.90 20.97 -2.63
C ALA A 352 6.81 21.89 -3.21
N CYS A 353 6.20 21.54 -4.36
CA CYS A 353 5.07 22.28 -4.91
C CYS A 353 3.88 22.28 -3.95
N PHE A 354 3.52 21.13 -3.38
CA PHE A 354 2.41 21.02 -2.42
C PHE A 354 2.73 21.66 -1.05
N PHE A 355 4.00 21.71 -0.67
CA PHE A 355 4.46 22.44 0.52
C PHE A 355 4.28 23.95 0.38
N VAL A 356 4.65 24.51 -0.78
CA VAL A 356 4.53 25.95 -1.05
C VAL A 356 3.07 26.35 -1.29
N GLN A 357 2.29 25.48 -1.94
CA GLN A 357 0.89 25.73 -2.25
C GLN A 357 0.00 25.61 -1.00
N ARG A 358 -0.06 26.70 -0.22
CA ARG A 358 -1.04 26.88 0.86
C ARG A 358 -2.38 27.30 0.26
N ILE A 359 -3.20 26.35 -0.18
CA ILE A 359 -4.60 26.65 -0.51
C ILE A 359 -5.36 26.77 0.83
N PRO A 360 -5.91 27.95 1.18
CA PRO A 360 -6.82 28.04 2.32
C PRO A 360 -8.08 27.21 2.02
N PHE A 361 -8.54 26.41 2.98
CA PHE A 361 -9.65 25.45 2.89
C PHE A 361 -11.02 26.09 2.53
N ASN A 362 -11.10 27.41 2.37
CA ASN A 362 -12.35 28.14 2.24
C ASN A 362 -12.48 28.85 0.88
N GLN A 363 -12.74 28.10 -0.19
CA GLN A 363 -13.27 28.68 -1.42
C GLN A 363 -13.99 27.64 -2.31
N SER A 364 -15.06 27.05 -1.77
CA SER A 364 -16.14 26.46 -2.59
C SER A 364 -17.35 27.38 -2.74
N ASN A 365 -17.32 28.62 -2.21
CA ASN A 365 -18.43 29.59 -2.27
C ASN A 365 -18.01 31.02 -2.66
N VAL A 366 -17.09 31.21 -3.61
CA VAL A 366 -16.78 32.56 -4.15
C VAL A 366 -16.73 32.56 -5.68
N THR A 367 -17.83 32.15 -6.31
CA THR A 367 -18.20 32.59 -7.66
C THR A 367 -19.41 33.51 -7.59
N ASN A 368 -19.31 34.56 -6.77
CA ASN A 368 -20.21 35.72 -6.77
C ASN A 368 -19.47 36.97 -6.25
N VAL A 369 -18.17 37.11 -6.56
CA VAL A 369 -17.56 38.45 -6.53
C VAL A 369 -18.00 39.11 -7.82
N THR A 370 -19.08 39.88 -7.68
CA THR A 370 -19.44 41.02 -8.52
C THR A 370 -18.22 41.60 -9.23
N LEU A 371 -18.08 41.27 -10.52
CA LEU A 371 -17.42 42.15 -11.47
C LEU A 371 -18.20 43.46 -11.42
N LYS A 372 -17.66 44.45 -10.70
CA LYS A 372 -18.09 45.84 -10.84
C LYS A 372 -17.80 46.22 -12.29
N PRO A 373 -18.81 46.55 -13.13
CA PRO A 373 -18.51 46.96 -14.49
C PRO A 373 -17.83 48.33 -14.43
N ALA A 374 -16.57 48.38 -14.84
CA ALA A 374 -15.79 49.61 -14.96
C ALA A 374 -16.16 50.38 -16.24
N THR A 375 -17.46 50.59 -16.47
CA THR A 375 -18.00 51.30 -17.64
C THR A 375 -19.29 52.02 -17.26
N GLU A 376 -19.20 53.08 -16.45
CA GLU A 376 -20.28 54.10 -16.35
C GLU A 376 -19.82 55.44 -15.73
N ALA A 377 -18.51 55.69 -15.60
CA ALA A 377 -17.98 56.94 -15.05
C ALA A 377 -17.31 57.85 -16.11
N ALA A 378 -17.67 57.71 -17.39
CA ALA A 378 -17.04 58.46 -18.49
C ALA A 378 -18.02 59.17 -19.45
N PHE A 379 -19.31 59.29 -19.11
CA PHE A 379 -20.27 60.07 -19.92
C PHE A 379 -21.28 60.83 -19.05
N THR A 380 -20.80 61.82 -18.32
CA THR A 380 -21.58 63.02 -17.93
C THR A 380 -20.61 64.18 -17.70
N ALA A 381 -20.27 64.86 -18.79
CA ALA A 381 -19.80 66.25 -18.81
C ALA A 381 -20.43 66.93 -20.03
#